data_AF-A0A3A3G8A0-F1
#
_entry.id   AF-A0A3A3G8A0-F1
#
_cell.length_a   1.000
_cell.length_b   1.000
_cell.length_c   1.000
_cell.angle_alpha   90.00
_cell.angle_beta   90.00
_cell.angle_gamma   90.00
#
_symmetry.space_group_name_H-M   'P 1'
#
loop_
_entity.id
_entity.type
_entity.pdbx_description
1 polymer ?
#
loop_
_entity_poly.entity_id
_entity_poly.type
_entity_poly.pdbx_seq_one_letter_code
_entity_poly.pdbx_strand_id
1 'polypeptide(L)'
;MLCIGAASAEGTASASSAPAPLTPPVQEMSRFDSLATPAFDFAAWSRSPIWYETIDWAGTGVSGSADGRAAQAQFRYPAGLLAGKNGALLIADTYNHLIRQANAAGQVSTLAGQVRFAAETREPNGSWADGKGTEARFNEPMGMAEDRYGNLYIADAANHVIRKLDKSGRVTTVAGSGLAGWKDGTGLEARFNEPRDVAVAEDGSLYVADALNHVIRRIDANGRVTTLNARSKRIVEYAPGAVAAGGDYADGKLAESKFNEPSSLAFTSSGDLVVSDSGNQRLRLVNLKQKRVITLAGAGSVASYSRKFPDAQLYAEGGYRDGKASEALFNGLAGIAVTAEGGIVVADRWNHAIRYLYDGKVYTLSGGGRTGHQNGSAEQATFREPMDVAVLSNGTIAVADGFNNSIRLLRRYTLPEEVRSPSTASPSAQDTVNTVHNDRRVDTPVPAVIRNNRAFLPLEPWKKIIGYGVEELESDRVKVTFGSSVLILERDVPQVQIALNGTKRTQTLSAEEAPFRQDGQWLIPARLLDHFGLHVSWVPELRTLVLRDTVFERQDASGEAAGR
;
A
#
# COMPACT_ATOMS: atom_id res chain seq x y z
N MET A 1 46.43 2.30 36.25
CA MET A 1 46.41 1.89 37.66
C MET A 1 45.66 0.57 37.71
N LEU A 2 46.39 -0.52 37.95
CA LEU A 2 45.87 -1.89 38.03
C LEU A 2 44.87 -2.04 39.18
N CYS A 3 43.89 -2.93 39.03
CA CYS A 3 43.63 -3.95 40.04
C CYS A 3 42.99 -5.18 39.38
N ILE A 4 43.66 -6.31 39.58
CA ILE A 4 43.30 -7.67 39.17
C ILE A 4 42.67 -8.32 40.40
N GLY A 5 41.61 -9.10 40.24
CA GLY A 5 41.06 -9.98 41.26
C GLY A 5 40.36 -11.16 40.61
N ALA A 6 40.94 -12.35 40.77
CA ALA A 6 40.43 -13.62 40.26
C ALA A 6 39.97 -14.53 41.41
N ALA A 7 39.27 -15.61 41.02
CA ALA A 7 38.73 -16.76 41.78
C ALA A 7 37.26 -16.60 42.18
N SER A 8 36.35 -17.56 42.00
CA SER A 8 36.41 -18.95 41.50
C SER A 8 34.98 -19.52 41.46
N ALA A 9 34.75 -20.55 40.63
CA ALA A 9 33.83 -21.68 40.80
C ALA A 9 32.98 -21.93 39.53
N GLU A 10 33.51 -22.84 38.70
CA GLU A 10 32.78 -23.51 37.63
C GLU A 10 31.68 -24.40 38.19
N GLY A 11 30.52 -24.37 37.52
CA GLY A 11 29.40 -25.25 37.80
C GLY A 11 28.19 -24.81 36.99
N THR A 12 28.19 -25.05 35.68
CA THR A 12 26.95 -24.97 34.89
C THR A 12 26.78 -26.24 34.06
N ALA A 13 25.60 -26.82 34.26
CA ALA A 13 25.11 -28.03 33.64
C ALA A 13 25.09 -27.93 32.11
N SER A 14 25.36 -29.05 31.44
CA SER A 14 25.11 -29.19 30.01
C SER A 14 23.61 -29.04 29.74
N ALA A 15 23.19 -27.85 29.31
CA ALA A 15 21.88 -27.67 28.71
C ALA A 15 21.88 -28.36 27.34
N SER A 16 21.14 -29.47 27.26
CA SER A 16 20.68 -30.07 26.02
C SER A 16 20.15 -28.97 25.09
N SER A 17 20.84 -28.75 23.97
CA SER A 17 20.42 -27.80 22.94
C SER A 17 19.10 -28.28 22.35
N ALA A 18 18.07 -27.43 22.43
CA ALA A 18 16.87 -27.60 21.63
C ALA A 18 17.28 -27.63 20.14
N PRO A 19 16.66 -28.48 19.31
CA PRO A 19 16.93 -28.48 17.88
C PRO A 19 16.64 -27.09 17.31
N ALA A 20 17.58 -26.57 16.52
CA ALA A 20 17.39 -25.33 15.80
C ALA A 20 16.11 -25.40 14.95
N PRO A 21 15.31 -24.32 14.87
CA PRO A 21 14.24 -24.26 13.88
C PRO A 21 14.84 -24.54 12.50
N LEU A 22 14.20 -25.42 11.74
CA LEU A 22 14.60 -25.67 10.36
C LEU A 22 14.50 -24.34 9.60
N THR A 23 15.64 -23.78 9.23
CA THR A 23 15.73 -22.72 8.24
C THR A 23 15.20 -23.33 6.93
N PRO A 24 14.14 -22.75 6.32
CA PRO A 24 13.74 -23.14 4.98
C PRO A 24 14.94 -23.00 4.05
N PRO A 25 15.04 -23.85 3.01
CA PRO A 25 16.13 -23.74 2.05
C PRO A 25 16.16 -22.32 1.48
N VAL A 26 17.37 -21.73 1.46
CA VAL A 26 17.65 -20.47 0.75
C VAL A 26 17.16 -20.66 -0.68
N GLN A 27 16.00 -20.09 -0.99
CA GLN A 27 15.43 -20.16 -2.33
C GLN A 27 15.67 -18.85 -3.05
N GLU A 28 15.91 -19.01 -4.36
CA GLU A 28 15.72 -18.04 -5.44
C GLU A 28 14.80 -16.88 -5.05
N MET A 29 15.14 -15.66 -5.50
CA MET A 29 14.25 -14.48 -5.42
C MET A 29 12.81 -14.96 -5.47
N SER A 30 12.08 -14.76 -4.37
CA SER A 30 10.69 -15.18 -4.38
C SER A 30 10.03 -14.48 -5.56
N ARG A 31 9.08 -15.12 -6.24
CA ARG A 31 8.26 -14.45 -7.26
C ARG A 31 7.68 -13.10 -6.79
N PHE A 32 7.69 -12.84 -5.48
CA PHE A 32 7.30 -11.63 -4.79
C PHE A 32 8.31 -10.46 -4.83
N ASP A 33 9.56 -10.71 -5.21
CA ASP A 33 10.62 -9.68 -5.20
C ASP A 33 10.79 -8.93 -6.53
N SER A 34 10.31 -9.50 -7.64
CA SER A 34 10.39 -8.87 -8.96
C SER A 34 9.17 -8.00 -9.28
N LEU A 35 9.42 -6.79 -9.79
CA LEU A 35 8.37 -5.90 -10.32
C LEU A 35 7.81 -6.38 -11.68
N ALA A 36 8.47 -7.36 -12.31
CA ALA A 36 8.11 -7.87 -13.62
C ALA A 36 7.26 -9.16 -13.56
N THR A 37 7.09 -9.78 -12.38
CA THR A 37 6.28 -10.99 -12.23
C THR A 37 4.82 -10.67 -12.59
N PRO A 38 4.18 -11.32 -13.58
CA PRO A 38 2.81 -11.03 -13.96
C PRO A 38 1.84 -11.17 -12.78
N ALA A 39 1.02 -10.16 -12.51
CA ALA A 39 -0.07 -10.17 -11.53
C ALA A 39 -1.41 -9.89 -12.24
N PHE A 40 -1.68 -10.65 -13.30
CA PHE A 40 -3.04 -10.96 -13.79
C PHE A 40 -3.85 -9.86 -14.55
N ASP A 41 -4.95 -10.30 -15.18
CA ASP A 41 -5.93 -9.56 -16.02
C ASP A 41 -7.16 -9.13 -15.20
N PHE A 42 -7.44 -7.83 -15.12
CA PHE A 42 -8.54 -7.29 -14.33
C PHE A 42 -9.96 -7.72 -14.78
N ALA A 43 -10.14 -8.39 -15.92
CA ALA A 43 -11.45 -8.87 -16.38
C ALA A 43 -12.11 -9.95 -15.49
N ALA A 44 -11.38 -10.64 -14.60
CA ALA A 44 -11.95 -11.73 -13.78
C ALA A 44 -12.51 -11.31 -12.41
N TRP A 45 -12.80 -10.02 -12.21
CA TRP A 45 -13.45 -9.51 -11.00
C TRP A 45 -14.73 -10.22 -10.58
N SER A 46 -15.47 -10.78 -11.54
CA SER A 46 -16.77 -11.40 -11.29
C SER A 46 -16.69 -12.83 -10.74
N ARG A 47 -15.50 -13.45 -10.65
CA ARG A 47 -15.35 -14.90 -10.35
C ARG A 47 -14.48 -15.24 -9.14
N SER A 48 -13.90 -14.27 -8.43
CA SER A 48 -13.12 -14.52 -7.21
C SER A 48 -13.15 -13.31 -6.29
N PRO A 49 -13.20 -13.50 -4.96
CA PRO A 49 -13.08 -12.40 -4.01
C PRO A 49 -11.81 -11.59 -4.25
N ILE A 50 -11.89 -10.28 -4.04
CA ILE A 50 -10.73 -9.40 -4.17
C ILE A 50 -9.92 -9.50 -2.89
N TRP A 51 -8.82 -10.25 -2.94
CA TRP A 51 -7.88 -10.36 -1.84
C TRP A 51 -6.52 -9.81 -2.25
N TYR A 52 -5.96 -8.99 -1.38
CA TYR A 52 -4.60 -8.49 -1.52
C TYR A 52 -3.73 -8.96 -0.36
N GLU A 53 -2.46 -9.11 -0.68
CA GLU A 53 -1.37 -9.32 0.26
C GLU A 53 -0.41 -8.15 0.15
N THR A 54 -0.08 -7.57 1.30
CA THR A 54 0.83 -6.44 1.42
C THR A 54 2.14 -6.93 1.99
N ILE A 55 3.22 -6.59 1.29
CA ILE A 55 4.58 -6.91 1.69
C ILE A 55 5.46 -5.66 1.68
N ASP A 56 6.45 -5.65 2.55
CA ASP A 56 7.63 -4.80 2.38
C ASP A 56 8.37 -5.19 1.12
N TRP A 57 8.73 -4.18 0.33
CA TRP A 57 9.53 -4.40 -0.86
C TRP A 57 10.84 -3.64 -0.82
N ALA A 58 10.82 -2.32 -0.68
CA ALA A 58 12.06 -1.53 -0.60
C ALA A 58 12.04 -0.58 0.60
N GLY A 59 13.21 -0.29 1.16
CA GLY A 59 13.32 0.56 2.35
C GLY A 59 13.48 -0.27 3.61
N THR A 60 14.48 0.05 4.44
CA THR A 60 14.75 -0.67 5.70
C THR A 60 13.83 -0.26 6.85
N GLY A 61 12.91 0.69 6.64
CA GLY A 61 12.17 1.36 7.71
C GLY A 61 12.93 2.48 8.42
N VAL A 62 14.23 2.60 8.17
CA VAL A 62 15.10 3.62 8.77
C VAL A 62 15.27 4.80 7.82
N SER A 63 15.09 6.01 8.34
CA SER A 63 15.33 7.24 7.60
C SER A 63 16.79 7.34 7.12
N GLY A 64 16.99 7.42 5.81
CA GLY A 64 18.31 7.54 5.20
C GLY A 64 18.21 7.60 3.67
N SER A 65 19.32 7.70 2.96
CA SER A 65 19.36 7.86 1.49
C SER A 65 20.22 6.81 0.78
N ALA A 66 20.59 5.73 1.46
CA ALA A 66 21.43 4.68 0.90
C ALA A 66 20.78 4.08 -0.37
N ASP A 67 21.56 4.03 -1.46
CA ASP A 67 21.28 3.20 -2.63
C ASP A 67 21.60 1.72 -2.30
N GLY A 68 21.03 0.79 -3.05
CA GLY A 68 21.28 -0.63 -2.83
C GLY A 68 20.16 -1.52 -3.33
N ARG A 69 20.25 -2.82 -3.03
CA ARG A 69 19.12 -3.72 -3.22
C ARG A 69 17.94 -3.27 -2.36
N ALA A 70 16.73 -3.66 -2.72
CA ALA A 70 15.50 -3.20 -2.09
C ALA A 70 15.52 -3.32 -0.55
N ALA A 71 16.05 -4.43 -0.02
CA ALA A 71 16.20 -4.67 1.43
C ALA A 71 17.25 -3.79 2.14
N GLN A 72 18.14 -3.15 1.38
CA GLN A 72 19.26 -2.34 1.90
C GLN A 72 19.07 -0.85 1.64
N ALA A 73 18.27 -0.52 0.62
CA ALA A 73 17.96 0.85 0.28
C ALA A 73 17.27 1.56 1.45
N GLN A 74 17.59 2.84 1.63
CA GLN A 74 16.96 3.69 2.63
C GLN A 74 16.26 4.86 1.93
N PHE A 75 15.12 5.23 2.49
CA PHE A 75 14.33 6.39 2.09
C PHE A 75 14.09 7.28 3.31
N ARG A 76 13.64 8.50 3.07
CA ARG A 76 13.15 9.41 4.09
C ARG A 76 11.87 10.05 3.59
N TYR A 77 10.75 9.58 4.15
CA TYR A 77 9.41 10.04 3.81
C TYR A 77 9.13 10.06 2.30
N PRO A 78 9.19 8.90 1.60
CA PRO A 78 8.87 8.87 0.19
C PRO A 78 7.39 9.28 -0.02
N ALA A 79 7.12 10.22 -0.92
CA ALA A 79 5.78 10.78 -1.11
C ALA A 79 5.28 10.84 -2.56
N GLY A 80 6.06 10.34 -3.52
CA GLY A 80 5.66 10.25 -4.92
C GLY A 80 6.11 8.93 -5.55
N LEU A 81 5.23 8.29 -6.32
CA LEU A 81 5.49 7.07 -7.06
C LEU A 81 5.03 7.21 -8.51
N LEU A 82 5.83 6.68 -9.43
CA LEU A 82 5.43 6.57 -10.82
C LEU A 82 5.91 5.24 -11.40
N ALA A 83 4.96 4.45 -11.92
CA ALA A 83 5.28 3.27 -12.72
C ALA A 83 5.94 3.72 -14.03
N GLY A 84 7.26 3.56 -14.13
CA GLY A 84 8.02 3.91 -15.32
C GLY A 84 7.98 2.80 -16.37
N LYS A 85 8.49 3.10 -17.56
CA LYS A 85 8.68 2.10 -18.63
C LYS A 85 9.64 0.98 -18.19
N ASN A 86 9.52 -0.18 -18.84
CA ASN A 86 10.38 -1.36 -18.62
C ASN A 86 10.37 -1.93 -17.19
N GLY A 87 9.28 -1.76 -16.45
CA GLY A 87 9.15 -2.31 -15.09
C GLY A 87 9.99 -1.59 -14.05
N ALA A 88 10.35 -0.33 -14.30
CA ALA A 88 10.96 0.53 -13.30
C ALA A 88 9.89 1.20 -12.42
N LEU A 89 10.22 1.46 -11.16
CA LEU A 89 9.47 2.33 -10.28
C LEU A 89 10.29 3.58 -9.99
N LEU A 90 9.75 4.75 -10.29
CA LEU A 90 10.33 6.04 -9.93
C LEU A 90 9.74 6.49 -8.60
N ILE A 91 10.60 7.00 -7.72
CA ILE A 91 10.27 7.31 -6.34
C ILE A 91 10.75 8.73 -6.04
N ALA A 92 9.87 9.60 -5.58
CA ALA A 92 10.25 10.85 -4.96
C ALA A 92 10.55 10.58 -3.48
N ASP A 93 11.83 10.59 -3.16
CA ASP A 93 12.35 10.41 -1.80
C ASP A 93 12.41 11.77 -1.13
N THR A 94 11.22 12.25 -0.77
CA THR A 94 10.86 13.66 -0.61
C THR A 94 11.75 14.39 0.39
N TYR A 95 11.93 13.84 1.60
CA TYR A 95 12.76 14.50 2.62
C TYR A 95 14.26 14.24 2.47
N ASN A 96 14.68 13.38 1.54
CA ASN A 96 16.07 13.37 1.08
C ASN A 96 16.30 14.31 -0.11
N HIS A 97 15.23 14.88 -0.68
CA HIS A 97 15.26 15.74 -1.85
C HIS A 97 15.83 15.06 -3.11
N LEU A 98 15.53 13.77 -3.26
CA LEU A 98 16.01 12.95 -4.36
C LEU A 98 14.87 12.41 -5.20
N ILE A 99 15.18 12.19 -6.49
CA ILE A 99 14.42 11.30 -7.35
C ILE A 99 15.21 10.00 -7.45
N ARG A 100 14.59 8.90 -7.03
CA ARG A 100 15.19 7.55 -7.04
C ARG A 100 14.50 6.71 -8.11
N GLN A 101 15.19 5.68 -8.57
CA GLN A 101 14.63 4.66 -9.44
C GLN A 101 14.93 3.29 -8.86
N ALA A 102 13.96 2.40 -8.96
CA ALA A 102 14.12 1.00 -8.67
C ALA A 102 13.84 0.18 -9.94
N ASN A 103 14.75 -0.71 -10.31
CA ASN A 103 14.56 -1.57 -11.49
C ASN A 103 13.76 -2.84 -11.16
N ALA A 104 13.46 -3.65 -12.18
CA ALA A 104 12.67 -4.87 -12.02
C ALA A 104 13.28 -5.90 -11.04
N ALA A 105 14.60 -5.88 -10.85
CA ALA A 105 15.32 -6.74 -9.91
C ALA A 105 15.39 -6.16 -8.48
N GLY A 106 14.75 -5.02 -8.22
CA GLY A 106 14.76 -4.36 -6.93
C GLY A 106 16.07 -3.65 -6.59
N GLN A 107 16.92 -3.33 -7.57
CA GLN A 107 18.05 -2.42 -7.33
C GLN A 107 17.52 -0.99 -7.32
N VAL A 108 17.69 -0.31 -6.19
CA VAL A 108 17.39 1.11 -5.99
C VAL A 108 18.65 1.94 -6.22
N SER A 109 18.54 3.02 -6.99
CA SER A 109 19.61 3.98 -7.23
C SER A 109 19.09 5.41 -7.31
N THR A 110 19.93 6.39 -6.99
CA THR A 110 19.61 7.80 -7.18
C THR A 110 19.64 8.16 -8.67
N LEU A 111 18.51 8.64 -9.19
CA LEU A 111 18.38 9.08 -10.57
C LEU A 111 18.74 10.56 -10.72
N ALA A 112 18.27 11.40 -9.79
CA ALA A 112 18.60 12.82 -9.74
C ALA A 112 18.50 13.40 -8.31
N GLY A 113 19.18 14.52 -8.08
CA GLY A 113 19.29 15.18 -6.79
C GLY A 113 20.61 14.86 -6.08
N GLN A 114 20.89 15.63 -5.03
CA GLN A 114 22.02 15.39 -4.13
C GLN A 114 21.58 15.66 -2.70
N VAL A 115 21.88 14.73 -1.80
CA VAL A 115 21.73 14.96 -0.36
C VAL A 115 22.88 15.86 0.11
N ARG A 116 22.51 17.02 0.63
CA ARG A 116 23.40 17.89 1.40
C ARG A 116 22.76 18.12 2.74
N PHE A 117 23.57 18.24 3.78
CA PHE A 117 23.05 18.42 5.14
C PHE A 117 23.26 19.87 5.57
N ALA A 118 22.24 20.45 6.22
CA ALA A 118 22.41 21.71 6.92
C ALA A 118 23.42 21.53 8.07
N ALA A 119 24.33 22.51 8.23
CA ALA A 119 25.43 22.42 9.18
C ALA A 119 24.95 22.26 10.64
N GLU A 120 23.81 22.86 10.97
CA GLU A 120 23.29 22.95 12.34
C GLU A 120 22.35 21.79 12.69
N THR A 121 21.40 21.47 11.82
CA THR A 121 20.36 20.46 12.09
C THR A 121 20.76 19.05 11.69
N ARG A 122 21.77 18.90 10.81
CA ARG A 122 22.13 17.63 10.15
C ARG A 122 20.96 16.99 9.40
N GLU A 123 19.95 17.77 9.04
CA GLU A 123 18.88 17.34 8.14
C GLU A 123 19.26 17.64 6.69
N PRO A 124 18.79 16.82 5.72
CA PRO A 124 18.90 17.15 4.31
C PRO A 124 18.38 18.58 4.04
N ASN A 125 19.10 19.36 3.24
CA ASN A 125 18.69 20.70 2.85
C ASN A 125 18.36 20.78 1.36
N GLY A 126 17.18 21.31 1.05
CA GLY A 126 16.72 21.48 -0.32
C GLY A 126 17.28 22.72 -1.01
N SER A 127 17.25 22.71 -2.34
CA SER A 127 17.51 23.84 -3.23
C SER A 127 16.95 23.52 -4.62
N TRP A 128 17.10 24.39 -5.61
CA TRP A 128 16.49 24.22 -6.94
C TRP A 128 17.47 24.41 -8.10
N ALA A 129 18.77 24.20 -7.86
CA ALA A 129 19.77 24.27 -8.92
C ALA A 129 19.45 23.29 -10.06
N ASP A 130 19.44 23.80 -11.29
CA ASP A 130 19.41 23.01 -12.54
C ASP A 130 20.81 22.43 -12.83
N GLY A 131 20.89 21.41 -13.68
CA GLY A 131 22.17 20.78 -14.02
C GLY A 131 22.03 19.32 -14.45
N LYS A 132 23.15 18.59 -14.50
CA LYS A 132 23.09 17.12 -14.65
C LYS A 132 22.36 16.51 -13.44
N GLY A 133 21.70 15.37 -13.60
CA GLY A 133 20.83 14.77 -12.60
C GLY A 133 21.44 14.70 -11.19
N THR A 134 22.67 14.22 -11.08
CA THR A 134 23.41 14.12 -9.81
C THR A 134 23.95 15.45 -9.27
N GLU A 135 23.95 16.51 -10.07
CA GLU A 135 24.36 17.87 -9.71
C GLU A 135 23.16 18.77 -9.39
N ALA A 136 21.98 18.43 -9.90
CA ALA A 136 20.73 19.14 -9.66
C ALA A 136 20.32 19.06 -8.19
N ARG A 137 19.43 19.97 -7.78
CA ARG A 137 18.84 20.00 -6.44
C ARG A 137 17.33 20.09 -6.54
N PHE A 138 16.67 19.48 -5.57
CA PHE A 138 15.24 19.58 -5.31
C PHE A 138 15.01 20.03 -3.88
N ASN A 139 13.77 20.35 -3.53
CA ASN A 139 13.32 20.61 -2.19
C ASN A 139 11.92 20.00 -2.05
N GLU A 140 11.88 18.87 -1.35
CA GLU A 140 10.67 18.08 -1.13
C GLU A 140 9.91 17.79 -2.44
N PRO A 141 10.54 17.10 -3.41
CA PRO A 141 9.81 16.67 -4.61
C PRO A 141 8.70 15.70 -4.23
N MET A 142 7.55 15.83 -4.87
CA MET A 142 6.38 14.99 -4.63
C MET A 142 5.99 14.24 -5.92
N GLY A 143 4.82 14.53 -6.49
CA GLY A 143 4.29 13.82 -7.65
C GLY A 143 5.08 14.05 -8.93
N MET A 144 5.01 13.07 -9.83
CA MET A 144 5.80 12.99 -11.04
C MET A 144 5.00 12.39 -12.20
N ALA A 145 5.33 12.78 -13.43
CA ALA A 145 4.79 12.16 -14.63
C ALA A 145 5.84 12.02 -15.74
N GLU A 146 5.80 10.90 -16.47
CA GLU A 146 6.69 10.62 -17.59
C GLU A 146 5.93 10.81 -18.92
N ASP A 147 6.52 11.56 -19.85
CA ASP A 147 5.93 11.71 -21.19
C ASP A 147 6.23 10.51 -22.12
N ARG A 148 5.60 10.49 -23.30
CA ARG A 148 5.87 9.44 -24.31
C ARG A 148 7.33 9.39 -24.75
N TYR A 149 8.02 10.52 -24.69
CA TYR A 149 9.43 10.65 -25.03
C TYR A 149 10.36 10.29 -23.87
N GLY A 150 9.86 9.87 -22.71
CA GLY A 150 10.66 9.48 -21.54
C GLY A 150 11.32 10.65 -20.81
N ASN A 151 10.75 11.85 -20.91
CA ASN A 151 11.11 12.93 -19.99
C ASN A 151 10.24 12.83 -18.74
N LEU A 152 10.86 13.03 -17.58
CA LEU A 152 10.18 13.03 -16.30
C LEU A 152 9.92 14.46 -15.84
N TYR A 153 8.66 14.78 -15.57
CA TYR A 153 8.24 16.03 -14.98
C TYR A 153 8.01 15.82 -13.49
N ILE A 154 8.48 16.76 -12.68
CA ILE A 154 8.51 16.64 -11.22
C ILE A 154 7.89 17.89 -10.61
N ALA A 155 6.94 17.70 -9.69
CA ALA A 155 6.48 18.75 -8.81
C ALA A 155 7.48 18.92 -7.65
N ASP A 156 8.29 19.98 -7.72
CA ASP A 156 9.32 20.30 -6.73
C ASP A 156 8.70 21.24 -5.69
N ALA A 157 7.95 20.62 -4.76
CA ALA A 157 6.85 21.26 -4.05
C ALA A 157 7.31 22.45 -3.19
N ALA A 158 8.32 22.24 -2.35
CA ALA A 158 8.84 23.28 -1.45
C ALA A 158 9.70 24.32 -2.19
N ASN A 159 10.06 24.08 -3.46
CA ASN A 159 10.64 25.09 -4.34
C ASN A 159 9.59 25.84 -5.18
N HIS A 160 8.31 25.44 -5.15
CA HIS A 160 7.24 26.11 -5.89
C HIS A 160 7.45 26.16 -7.41
N VAL A 161 8.04 25.10 -7.97
CA VAL A 161 8.38 25.00 -9.40
C VAL A 161 8.04 23.62 -9.95
N ILE A 162 7.88 23.56 -11.28
CA ILE A 162 7.82 22.30 -12.02
C ILE A 162 9.16 22.10 -12.72
N ARG A 163 9.77 20.94 -12.50
CA ARG A 163 11.08 20.57 -13.06
C ARG A 163 10.91 19.51 -14.13
N LYS A 164 11.89 19.40 -15.03
CA LYS A 164 11.98 18.36 -16.05
C LYS A 164 13.35 17.72 -16.00
N LEU A 165 13.39 16.40 -15.83
CA LEU A 165 14.55 15.55 -16.09
C LEU A 165 14.41 14.95 -17.49
N ASP A 166 15.29 15.34 -18.41
CA ASP A 166 15.29 14.82 -19.77
C ASP A 166 16.03 13.48 -19.91
N LYS A 167 15.90 12.85 -21.08
CA LYS A 167 16.60 11.59 -21.42
C LYS A 167 18.13 11.66 -21.41
N SER A 168 18.71 12.87 -21.50
CA SER A 168 20.16 13.06 -21.38
C SER A 168 20.62 13.09 -19.92
N GLY A 169 19.67 13.00 -18.98
CA GLY A 169 19.92 13.08 -17.56
C GLY A 169 20.11 14.52 -17.08
N ARG A 170 19.56 15.53 -17.77
CA ARG A 170 19.64 16.94 -17.34
C ARG A 170 18.33 17.39 -16.72
N VAL A 171 18.42 18.04 -15.57
CA VAL A 171 17.30 18.70 -14.88
C VAL A 171 17.25 20.17 -15.27
N THR A 172 16.05 20.63 -15.65
CA THR A 172 15.74 22.03 -15.97
C THR A 172 14.44 22.47 -15.31
N THR A 173 14.31 23.76 -15.04
CA THR A 173 13.05 24.35 -14.58
C THR A 173 12.11 24.65 -15.76
N VAL A 174 10.90 24.08 -15.73
CA VAL A 174 9.88 24.28 -16.78
C VAL A 174 9.08 25.54 -16.51
N ALA A 175 8.61 25.71 -15.27
CA ALA A 175 7.81 26.85 -14.86
C ALA A 175 7.87 27.08 -13.34
N GLY A 176 7.56 28.31 -12.94
CA GLY A 176 7.57 28.75 -11.55
C GLY A 176 8.79 29.61 -11.22
N SER A 177 8.61 30.65 -10.40
CA SER A 177 9.66 31.62 -10.09
C SER A 177 10.48 31.29 -8.84
N GLY A 178 10.26 30.14 -8.20
CA GLY A 178 10.82 29.83 -6.88
C GLY A 178 10.15 30.55 -5.70
N LEU A 179 9.13 31.37 -5.96
CA LEU A 179 8.41 32.13 -4.92
C LEU A 179 6.96 31.66 -4.84
N ALA A 180 6.49 31.41 -3.63
CA ALA A 180 5.09 31.09 -3.37
C ALA A 180 4.16 32.17 -3.96
N GLY A 181 3.13 31.74 -4.69
CA GLY A 181 2.12 32.60 -5.27
C GLY A 181 1.30 31.89 -6.34
N TRP A 182 0.42 32.59 -7.04
CA TRP A 182 -0.52 31.98 -8.00
C TRP A 182 -0.53 32.65 -9.38
N LYS A 183 0.45 33.50 -9.66
CA LYS A 183 0.52 34.29 -10.88
C LYS A 183 0.55 33.37 -12.12
N ASP A 184 -0.36 33.57 -13.06
CA ASP A 184 -0.28 33.01 -14.42
C ASP A 184 0.80 33.76 -15.22
N GLY A 185 1.45 33.08 -16.16
CA GLY A 185 2.57 33.63 -16.93
C GLY A 185 3.32 32.54 -17.68
N THR A 186 4.38 32.91 -18.39
CA THR A 186 5.20 31.94 -19.13
C THR A 186 6.46 31.57 -18.34
N GLY A 187 6.73 30.26 -18.22
CA GLY A 187 7.93 29.74 -17.57
C GLY A 187 8.14 30.31 -16.15
N LEU A 188 9.25 30.99 -15.93
CA LEU A 188 9.64 31.56 -14.63
C LEU A 188 8.82 32.79 -14.20
N GLU A 189 7.97 33.34 -15.07
CA GLU A 189 7.07 34.44 -14.69
C GLU A 189 5.87 33.96 -13.86
N ALA A 190 5.51 32.68 -14.03
CA ALA A 190 4.44 32.06 -13.28
C ALA A 190 4.86 31.80 -11.84
N ARG A 191 3.88 31.71 -10.94
CA ARG A 191 4.09 31.31 -9.54
C ARG A 191 3.14 30.19 -9.16
N PHE A 192 3.66 29.25 -8.39
CA PHE A 192 2.93 28.16 -7.75
C PHE A 192 3.07 28.30 -6.22
N ASN A 193 2.26 27.57 -5.48
CA ASN A 193 2.36 27.46 -4.03
C ASN A 193 2.21 25.99 -3.64
N GLU A 194 3.34 25.36 -3.36
CA GLU A 194 3.47 23.92 -3.13
C GLU A 194 2.71 23.07 -4.17
N PRO A 195 3.18 23.04 -5.44
CA PRO A 195 2.65 22.08 -6.39
C PRO A 195 2.95 20.66 -5.88
N ARG A 196 1.92 19.84 -5.65
CA ARG A 196 2.08 18.49 -5.08
C ARG A 196 2.14 17.39 -6.13
N ASP A 197 1.60 17.63 -7.32
CA ASP A 197 1.62 16.64 -8.39
C ASP A 197 1.56 17.29 -9.78
N VAL A 198 2.03 16.55 -10.78
CA VAL A 198 2.01 16.91 -12.19
C VAL A 198 1.60 15.70 -13.04
N ALA A 199 0.66 15.89 -13.95
CA ALA A 199 0.27 14.90 -14.95
C ALA A 199 0.60 15.44 -16.36
N VAL A 200 1.03 14.57 -17.27
CA VAL A 200 1.32 14.92 -18.67
C VAL A 200 0.28 14.33 -19.60
N ALA A 201 -0.32 15.18 -20.44
CA ALA A 201 -1.27 14.77 -21.47
C ALA A 201 -0.56 14.26 -22.72
N GLU A 202 -1.28 13.56 -23.60
CA GLU A 202 -0.75 13.04 -24.86
C GLU A 202 -0.21 14.13 -25.81
N ASP A 203 -0.75 15.36 -25.72
CA ASP A 203 -0.28 16.52 -26.49
C ASP A 203 0.98 17.18 -25.90
N GLY A 204 1.48 16.67 -24.76
CA GLY A 204 2.63 17.20 -24.03
C GLY A 204 2.30 18.34 -23.06
N SER A 205 1.04 18.74 -22.94
CA SER A 205 0.61 19.71 -21.92
C SER A 205 0.74 19.10 -20.53
N LEU A 206 1.15 19.92 -19.56
CA LEU A 206 1.22 19.51 -18.16
C LEU A 206 0.00 20.06 -17.40
N TYR A 207 -0.49 19.27 -16.46
CA TYR A 207 -1.52 19.65 -15.49
C TYR A 207 -0.93 19.54 -14.11
N VAL A 208 -1.11 20.57 -13.28
CA VAL A 208 -0.45 20.70 -11.98
C VAL A 208 -1.49 20.85 -10.90
N ALA A 209 -1.37 20.05 -9.84
CA ALA A 209 -2.09 20.23 -8.60
C ALA A 209 -1.35 21.28 -7.75
N ASP A 210 -1.75 22.54 -7.89
CA ASP A 210 -1.16 23.68 -7.19
C ASP A 210 -1.85 23.81 -5.82
N ALA A 211 -1.41 22.95 -4.89
CA ALA A 211 -2.21 22.51 -3.76
C ALA A 211 -2.58 23.65 -2.81
N LEU A 212 -1.61 24.46 -2.39
CA LEU A 212 -1.84 25.58 -1.48
C LEU A 212 -2.37 26.85 -2.19
N ASN A 213 -2.59 26.78 -3.50
CA ASN A 213 -3.45 27.72 -4.21
C ASN A 213 -4.86 27.19 -4.46
N HIS A 214 -5.11 25.92 -4.13
CA HIS A 214 -6.39 25.23 -4.27
C HIS A 214 -6.95 25.25 -5.70
N VAL A 215 -6.06 25.11 -6.68
CA VAL A 215 -6.40 25.17 -8.11
C VAL A 215 -5.64 24.11 -8.91
N ILE A 216 -6.19 23.80 -10.09
CA ILE A 216 -5.51 23.04 -11.13
C ILE A 216 -4.95 24.03 -12.15
N ARG A 217 -3.67 23.90 -12.47
CA ARG A 217 -2.97 24.73 -13.47
C ARG A 217 -2.67 23.90 -14.70
N ARG A 218 -2.66 24.52 -15.88
CA ARG A 218 -2.20 23.90 -17.13
C ARG A 218 -0.98 24.65 -17.66
N ILE A 219 0.05 23.92 -18.04
CA ILE A 219 1.23 24.41 -18.76
C ILE A 219 1.14 23.90 -20.20
N ASP A 220 1.07 24.80 -21.17
CA ASP A 220 1.04 24.42 -22.58
C ASP A 220 2.44 24.15 -23.15
N ALA A 221 2.52 23.71 -24.41
CA ALA A 221 3.78 23.40 -25.08
C ALA A 221 4.74 24.60 -25.22
N ASN A 222 4.24 25.83 -25.07
CA ASN A 222 5.06 27.06 -25.08
C ASN A 222 5.47 27.49 -23.66
N GLY A 223 5.15 26.70 -22.64
CA GLY A 223 5.45 27.00 -21.24
C GLY A 223 4.50 28.01 -20.61
N ARG A 224 3.36 28.33 -21.25
CA ARG A 224 2.37 29.25 -20.66
C ARG A 224 1.55 28.53 -19.61
N VAL A 225 1.59 29.06 -18.38
CA VAL A 225 0.80 28.60 -17.25
C VAL A 225 -0.53 29.34 -17.21
N THR A 226 -1.62 28.59 -17.07
CA THR A 226 -2.99 29.10 -16.93
C THR A 226 -3.74 28.39 -15.81
N THR A 227 -4.60 29.10 -15.11
CA THR A 227 -5.47 28.52 -14.07
C THR A 227 -6.78 28.01 -14.68
N LEU A 228 -7.20 26.79 -14.33
CA LEU A 228 -8.38 26.15 -14.95
C LEU A 228 -9.70 26.41 -14.20
N ASN A 229 -9.64 26.52 -12.87
CA ASN A 229 -10.82 26.65 -12.02
C ASN A 229 -10.83 27.95 -11.21
N ALA A 230 -11.97 28.24 -10.55
CA ALA A 230 -12.10 29.43 -9.73
C ALA A 230 -11.28 29.30 -8.45
N ARG A 231 -10.55 30.36 -8.08
CA ARG A 231 -9.82 30.42 -6.81
C ARG A 231 -10.78 30.57 -5.63
N SER A 232 -10.43 29.94 -4.51
CA SER A 232 -11.05 30.27 -3.23
C SER A 232 -10.64 31.69 -2.80
N LYS A 233 -11.55 32.36 -2.08
CA LYS A 233 -11.28 33.65 -1.41
C LYS A 233 -11.29 33.50 0.11
N ARG A 234 -11.39 32.27 0.61
CA ARG A 234 -11.55 31.99 2.02
C ARG A 234 -10.22 32.21 2.76
N ILE A 235 -10.28 32.97 3.84
CA ILE A 235 -9.21 33.14 4.82
C ILE A 235 -9.75 32.57 6.13
N VAL A 236 -8.98 31.70 6.77
CA VAL A 236 -9.39 30.92 7.94
C VAL A 236 -8.39 31.17 9.07
N GLU A 237 -8.87 31.58 10.24
CA GLU A 237 -8.10 31.67 11.48
C GLU A 237 -8.21 30.35 12.24
N TYR A 238 -7.23 29.47 12.08
CA TYR A 238 -7.30 28.12 12.65
C TYR A 238 -6.73 28.02 14.07
N ALA A 239 -6.04 29.07 14.53
CA ALA A 239 -5.64 29.29 15.92
C ALA A 239 -5.54 30.81 16.16
N PRO A 240 -5.63 31.30 17.41
CA PRO A 240 -5.57 32.74 17.69
C PRO A 240 -4.34 33.41 17.07
N GLY A 241 -4.57 34.33 16.12
CA GLY A 241 -3.54 35.06 15.37
C GLY A 241 -2.89 34.30 14.20
N ALA A 242 -3.28 33.04 13.95
CA ALA A 242 -2.77 32.21 12.86
C ALA A 242 -3.83 32.05 11.76
N VAL A 243 -3.60 32.72 10.63
CA VAL A 243 -4.50 32.69 9.46
C VAL A 243 -3.86 31.97 8.28
N ALA A 244 -4.68 31.26 7.52
CA ALA A 244 -4.27 30.64 6.26
C ALA A 244 -5.35 30.85 5.18
N ALA A 245 -4.93 30.87 3.92
CA ALA A 245 -5.86 30.73 2.81
C ALA A 245 -6.42 29.30 2.82
N GLY A 246 -7.74 29.17 2.74
CA GLY A 246 -8.41 27.88 2.65
C GLY A 246 -9.04 27.68 1.27
N GLY A 247 -9.16 26.44 0.83
CA GLY A 247 -9.89 26.11 -0.40
C GLY A 247 -11.39 26.24 -0.25
N ASP A 248 -12.14 25.74 -1.22
CA ASP A 248 -13.61 25.69 -1.20
C ASP A 248 -14.08 24.44 -1.96
N TYR A 249 -15.39 24.23 -2.04
CA TYR A 249 -15.96 23.14 -2.84
C TYR A 249 -17.02 23.66 -3.81
N ALA A 250 -16.88 23.31 -5.08
CA ALA A 250 -17.95 23.42 -6.08
C ALA A 250 -17.69 22.46 -7.25
N ASP A 251 -18.68 21.64 -7.59
CA ASP A 251 -18.78 20.93 -8.88
C ASP A 251 -19.41 21.85 -9.95
N GLY A 252 -19.50 21.37 -11.20
CA GLY A 252 -20.14 22.10 -12.29
C GLY A 252 -19.13 22.55 -13.35
N LYS A 253 -19.30 23.74 -13.94
CA LYS A 253 -18.38 24.22 -14.98
C LYS A 253 -16.97 24.35 -14.41
N LEU A 254 -15.96 23.93 -15.17
CA LEU A 254 -14.55 23.93 -14.73
C LEU A 254 -14.09 25.31 -14.25
N ALA A 255 -14.40 26.36 -15.02
CA ALA A 255 -14.03 27.74 -14.67
C ALA A 255 -14.71 28.28 -13.38
N GLU A 256 -15.81 27.66 -12.94
CA GLU A 256 -16.57 28.05 -11.73
C GLU A 256 -16.34 27.07 -10.57
N SER A 257 -15.81 25.88 -10.86
CA SER A 257 -15.53 24.83 -9.89
C SER A 257 -14.48 25.25 -8.87
N LYS A 258 -14.52 24.62 -7.69
CA LYS A 258 -13.57 24.89 -6.60
C LYS A 258 -13.06 23.60 -5.98
N PHE A 259 -11.79 23.66 -5.60
CA PHE A 259 -11.03 22.62 -4.94
C PHE A 259 -10.50 23.13 -3.60
N ASN A 260 -10.03 22.21 -2.77
CA ASN A 260 -9.34 22.48 -1.54
C ASN A 260 -8.15 21.53 -1.39
N GLU A 261 -6.95 22.05 -1.67
CA GLU A 261 -5.70 21.29 -1.68
C GLU A 261 -5.76 20.06 -2.59
N PRO A 262 -5.93 20.23 -3.91
CA PRO A 262 -5.74 19.12 -4.83
C PRO A 262 -4.32 18.56 -4.62
N SER A 263 -4.20 17.25 -4.40
CA SER A 263 -2.95 16.61 -3.98
C SER A 263 -2.35 15.69 -5.04
N SER A 264 -3.17 15.09 -5.90
CA SER A 264 -2.72 14.19 -6.96
C SER A 264 -3.63 14.21 -8.18
N LEU A 265 -3.04 13.93 -9.36
CA LEU A 265 -3.65 14.00 -10.68
C LEU A 265 -3.32 12.75 -11.51
N ALA A 266 -4.32 12.11 -12.09
CA ALA A 266 -4.11 11.00 -13.01
C ALA A 266 -5.07 11.07 -14.20
N PHE A 267 -4.56 10.78 -15.41
CA PHE A 267 -5.41 10.69 -16.60
C PHE A 267 -6.15 9.36 -16.65
N THR A 268 -7.44 9.41 -16.98
CA THR A 268 -8.19 8.25 -17.44
C THR A 268 -7.82 7.89 -18.87
N SER A 269 -8.16 6.68 -19.31
CA SER A 269 -8.03 6.27 -20.71
C SER A 269 -8.89 7.10 -21.68
N SER A 270 -9.93 7.80 -21.18
CA SER A 270 -10.73 8.74 -21.98
C SER A 270 -10.06 10.11 -22.18
N GLY A 271 -8.95 10.37 -21.47
CA GLY A 271 -8.24 11.66 -21.46
C GLY A 271 -8.84 12.69 -20.49
N ASP A 272 -9.66 12.26 -19.53
CA ASP A 272 -10.15 13.11 -18.44
C ASP A 272 -9.19 13.04 -17.24
N LEU A 273 -9.24 14.04 -16.37
CA LEU A 273 -8.31 14.12 -15.23
C LEU A 273 -9.03 13.76 -13.93
N VAL A 274 -8.60 12.71 -13.27
CA VAL A 274 -9.00 12.40 -11.90
C VAL A 274 -8.12 13.20 -10.94
N VAL A 275 -8.73 13.74 -9.90
CA VAL A 275 -8.08 14.61 -8.91
C VAL A 275 -8.43 14.14 -7.50
N SER A 276 -7.40 13.93 -6.67
CA SER A 276 -7.56 13.87 -5.22
C SER A 276 -7.75 15.29 -4.69
N ASP A 277 -8.96 15.62 -4.25
CA ASP A 277 -9.31 16.90 -3.66
C ASP A 277 -9.22 16.76 -2.13
N SER A 278 -7.98 16.73 -1.63
CA SER A 278 -7.65 16.18 -0.31
C SER A 278 -8.31 16.93 0.85
N GLY A 279 -8.36 18.26 0.79
CA GLY A 279 -9.02 19.09 1.79
C GLY A 279 -10.55 19.01 1.74
N ASN A 280 -11.10 18.54 0.62
CA ASN A 280 -12.52 18.25 0.45
C ASN A 280 -12.87 16.77 0.66
N GLN A 281 -11.89 15.89 0.96
CA GLN A 281 -12.13 14.47 1.21
C GLN A 281 -12.83 13.74 0.04
N ARG A 282 -12.47 14.09 -1.21
CA ARG A 282 -13.14 13.59 -2.42
C ARG A 282 -12.20 13.22 -3.55
N LEU A 283 -12.65 12.25 -4.35
CA LEU A 283 -12.18 12.06 -5.73
C LEU A 283 -13.06 12.86 -6.68
N ARG A 284 -12.44 13.68 -7.52
CA ARG A 284 -13.13 14.53 -8.50
C ARG A 284 -12.67 14.16 -9.90
N LEU A 285 -13.56 14.22 -10.89
CA LEU A 285 -13.23 14.09 -12.30
C LEU A 285 -13.37 15.45 -12.97
N VAL A 286 -12.31 15.91 -13.62
CA VAL A 286 -12.31 17.05 -14.52
C VAL A 286 -12.43 16.54 -15.95
N ASN A 287 -13.61 16.68 -16.53
CA ASN A 287 -13.82 16.44 -17.94
C ASN A 287 -13.29 17.65 -18.74
N LEU A 288 -12.14 17.46 -19.39
CA LEU A 288 -11.44 18.56 -20.08
C LEU A 288 -12.15 19.00 -21.36
N LYS A 289 -12.81 18.07 -22.06
CA LYS A 289 -13.55 18.35 -23.30
C LYS A 289 -14.84 19.13 -23.03
N GLN A 290 -15.62 18.68 -22.05
CA GLN A 290 -16.87 19.33 -21.62
C GLN A 290 -16.63 20.51 -20.68
N LYS A 291 -15.40 20.70 -20.20
CA LYS A 291 -15.02 21.72 -19.21
C LYS A 291 -15.92 21.68 -17.98
N ARG A 292 -16.04 20.50 -17.38
CA ARG A 292 -16.92 20.24 -16.24
C ARG A 292 -16.18 19.42 -15.18
N VAL A 293 -16.48 19.69 -13.91
CA VAL A 293 -16.02 18.92 -12.75
C VAL A 293 -17.21 18.22 -12.11
N ILE A 294 -17.02 16.95 -11.76
CA ILE A 294 -17.97 16.16 -10.98
C ILE A 294 -17.26 15.44 -9.84
N THR A 295 -17.98 15.18 -8.75
CA THR A 295 -17.53 14.28 -7.68
C THR A 295 -17.76 12.83 -8.10
N LEU A 296 -16.70 12.01 -8.05
CA LEU A 296 -16.77 10.57 -8.29
C LEU A 296 -17.10 9.82 -7.00
N ALA A 297 -16.43 10.16 -5.90
CA ALA A 297 -16.61 9.54 -4.60
C ALA A 297 -16.22 10.50 -3.46
N GLY A 298 -16.78 10.27 -2.26
CA GLY A 298 -16.52 11.06 -1.06
C GLY A 298 -17.75 11.86 -0.63
N ALA A 299 -18.44 11.35 0.39
CA ALA A 299 -19.72 11.87 0.89
C ALA A 299 -19.57 12.83 2.09
N GLY A 300 -18.34 13.13 2.53
CA GLY A 300 -18.08 13.98 3.69
C GLY A 300 -18.72 15.35 3.55
N SER A 301 -19.34 15.87 4.61
CA SER A 301 -20.05 17.15 4.54
C SER A 301 -19.10 18.31 4.28
N VAL A 302 -19.40 19.12 3.28
CA VAL A 302 -18.76 20.44 3.03
C VAL A 302 -19.57 21.59 3.62
N ALA A 303 -20.66 21.28 4.33
CA ALA A 303 -21.50 22.30 4.95
C ALA A 303 -20.75 23.10 6.03
N SER A 304 -19.62 22.59 6.55
CA SER A 304 -18.71 23.35 7.40
C SER A 304 -18.22 24.65 6.74
N TYR A 305 -18.13 24.71 5.41
CA TYR A 305 -17.79 25.94 4.69
C TYR A 305 -18.93 26.98 4.65
N SER A 306 -20.16 26.55 5.00
CA SER A 306 -21.39 27.35 4.88
C SER A 306 -22.07 27.68 6.21
N ARG A 307 -21.57 27.19 7.35
CA ARG A 307 -22.17 27.45 8.67
C ARG A 307 -21.69 28.79 9.25
N LYS A 308 -22.52 29.32 10.16
CA LYS A 308 -22.49 30.64 10.83
C LYS A 308 -21.16 31.06 11.51
N PHE A 309 -20.12 30.21 11.45
CA PHE A 309 -18.73 30.49 11.85
C PHE A 309 -17.77 29.96 10.76
N PRO A 310 -17.63 30.67 9.62
CA PRO A 310 -16.80 30.25 8.49
C PRO A 310 -15.28 30.27 8.74
N ASP A 311 -14.84 30.64 9.95
CA ASP A 311 -13.47 31.13 10.17
C ASP A 311 -12.50 30.13 10.81
N ALA A 312 -12.92 28.92 11.21
CA ALA A 312 -12.03 28.01 11.98
C ALA A 312 -11.60 26.71 11.27
N GLN A 313 -12.25 26.29 10.17
CA GLN A 313 -11.97 24.99 9.55
C GLN A 313 -11.35 25.11 8.16
N LEU A 314 -10.10 24.66 8.04
CA LEU A 314 -9.39 24.58 6.76
C LEU A 314 -9.93 23.48 5.84
N TYR A 315 -10.36 22.36 6.41
CA TYR A 315 -10.72 21.14 5.69
C TYR A 315 -12.16 20.71 5.96
N ALA A 316 -12.74 20.00 5.00
CA ALA A 316 -13.98 19.25 5.23
C ALA A 316 -13.69 18.09 6.19
N GLU A 317 -14.71 17.69 6.94
CA GLU A 317 -14.60 16.57 7.88
C GLU A 317 -14.34 15.27 7.12
N GLY A 318 -13.28 14.56 7.50
CA GLY A 318 -12.93 13.25 6.97
C GLY A 318 -13.73 12.12 7.62
N GLY A 319 -13.54 10.91 7.13
CA GLY A 319 -14.11 9.71 7.72
C GLY A 319 -13.65 8.45 6.99
N TYR A 320 -14.18 7.29 7.40
CA TYR A 320 -13.80 6.01 6.83
C TYR A 320 -15.02 5.13 6.61
N ARG A 321 -15.38 4.89 5.34
CA ARG A 321 -16.50 4.04 4.96
C ARG A 321 -16.36 3.56 3.53
N ASP A 322 -16.44 2.24 3.34
CA ASP A 322 -16.61 1.58 2.03
C ASP A 322 -18.08 1.57 1.59
N GLY A 323 -18.35 1.15 0.35
CA GLY A 323 -19.71 0.99 -0.18
C GLY A 323 -19.94 1.81 -1.44
N LYS A 324 -21.17 2.28 -1.67
CA LYS A 324 -21.47 3.13 -2.83
C LYS A 324 -20.60 4.38 -2.82
N ALA A 325 -20.07 4.79 -3.96
CA ALA A 325 -19.18 5.94 -4.08
C ALA A 325 -19.80 7.25 -3.54
N SER A 326 -21.12 7.40 -3.70
CA SER A 326 -21.91 8.52 -3.17
C SER A 326 -22.07 8.53 -1.65
N GLU A 327 -21.71 7.43 -0.98
CA GLU A 327 -21.81 7.25 0.47
C GLU A 327 -20.42 7.02 1.09
N ALA A 328 -19.42 6.60 0.32
CA ALA A 328 -18.08 6.34 0.80
C ALA A 328 -17.44 7.57 1.45
N LEU A 329 -16.61 7.33 2.47
CA LEU A 329 -15.87 8.35 3.20
C LEU A 329 -14.37 8.09 3.11
N PHE A 330 -13.62 9.18 3.02
CA PHE A 330 -12.16 9.25 2.96
C PHE A 330 -11.63 10.27 3.97
N ASN A 331 -10.34 10.20 4.26
CA ASN A 331 -9.65 11.09 5.18
C ASN A 331 -8.22 11.40 4.70
N GLY A 332 -8.06 12.54 4.05
CA GLY A 332 -6.80 13.06 3.52
C GLY A 332 -6.32 12.30 2.29
N LEU A 333 -7.14 12.16 1.25
CA LEU A 333 -6.71 11.45 0.03
C LEU A 333 -5.42 12.07 -0.52
N ALA A 334 -4.42 11.23 -0.73
CA ALA A 334 -3.14 11.62 -1.28
C ALA A 334 -3.05 11.11 -2.72
N GLY A 335 -1.97 10.41 -3.05
CA GLY A 335 -1.72 9.91 -4.39
C GLY A 335 -2.76 8.93 -4.94
N ILE A 336 -2.93 8.96 -6.26
CA ILE A 336 -3.89 8.13 -7.00
C ILE A 336 -3.25 7.51 -8.24
N ALA A 337 -3.76 6.34 -8.61
CA ALA A 337 -3.40 5.68 -9.86
C ALA A 337 -4.65 5.12 -10.55
N VAL A 338 -4.73 5.30 -11.87
CA VAL A 338 -5.80 4.73 -12.69
C VAL A 338 -5.38 3.36 -13.20
N THR A 339 -6.24 2.36 -13.01
CA THR A 339 -6.01 0.99 -13.48
C THR A 339 -6.44 0.84 -14.95
N ALA A 340 -5.99 -0.23 -15.61
CA ALA A 340 -6.25 -0.45 -17.05
C ALA A 340 -7.75 -0.61 -17.36
N GLU A 341 -8.52 -1.16 -16.42
CA GLU A 341 -9.97 -1.31 -16.49
C GLU A 341 -10.74 -0.03 -16.13
N GLY A 342 -10.04 1.06 -15.78
CA GLY A 342 -10.63 2.36 -15.47
C GLY A 342 -11.04 2.55 -14.01
N GLY A 343 -10.58 1.70 -13.10
CA GLY A 343 -10.71 1.95 -11.66
C GLY A 343 -9.65 2.93 -11.15
N ILE A 344 -9.83 3.42 -9.92
CA ILE A 344 -8.94 4.41 -9.30
C ILE A 344 -8.48 3.88 -7.95
N VAL A 345 -7.20 3.53 -7.84
CA VAL A 345 -6.53 3.20 -6.57
C VAL A 345 -6.15 4.49 -5.88
N VAL A 346 -6.34 4.55 -4.57
CA VAL A 346 -6.10 5.76 -3.77
C VAL A 346 -5.37 5.45 -2.48
N ALA A 347 -4.36 6.26 -2.17
CA ALA A 347 -3.80 6.36 -0.84
C ALA A 347 -4.71 7.23 0.06
N ASP A 348 -5.44 6.59 0.97
CA ASP A 348 -6.28 7.27 1.96
C ASP A 348 -5.46 7.51 3.23
N ARG A 349 -4.60 8.52 3.13
CA ARG A 349 -3.43 8.76 4.00
C ARG A 349 -3.74 8.65 5.49
N TRP A 350 -4.76 9.38 5.97
CA TRP A 350 -5.06 9.43 7.42
C TRP A 350 -5.98 8.31 7.88
N ASN A 351 -6.53 7.53 6.96
CA ASN A 351 -7.14 6.24 7.30
C ASN A 351 -6.14 5.10 7.24
N HIS A 352 -4.86 5.35 6.93
CA HIS A 352 -3.81 4.33 6.86
C HIS A 352 -4.19 3.17 5.92
N ALA A 353 -4.88 3.49 4.82
CA ALA A 353 -5.56 2.52 3.97
C ALA A 353 -5.28 2.79 2.49
N ILE A 354 -5.25 1.72 1.71
CA ILE A 354 -5.32 1.79 0.25
C ILE A 354 -6.73 1.43 -0.18
N ARG A 355 -7.38 2.36 -0.87
CA ARG A 355 -8.78 2.27 -1.29
C ARG A 355 -8.85 2.12 -2.80
N TYR A 356 -10.00 1.66 -3.27
CA TYR A 356 -10.22 1.45 -4.69
C TYR A 356 -11.65 1.79 -5.09
N LEU A 357 -11.77 2.71 -6.05
CA LEU A 357 -13.04 3.07 -6.67
C LEU A 357 -13.18 2.35 -8.01
N TYR A 358 -14.24 1.56 -8.14
CA TYR A 358 -14.63 0.93 -9.40
C TYR A 358 -16.11 0.63 -9.41
N ASP A 359 -16.74 0.72 -10.59
CA ASP A 359 -18.16 0.43 -10.79
C ASP A 359 -19.08 1.11 -9.75
N GLY A 360 -18.79 2.38 -9.46
CA GLY A 360 -19.57 3.20 -8.53
C GLY A 360 -19.47 2.77 -7.06
N LYS A 361 -18.49 1.95 -6.68
CA LYS A 361 -18.25 1.49 -5.31
C LYS A 361 -16.80 1.69 -4.89
N VAL A 362 -16.61 1.98 -3.60
CA VAL A 362 -15.31 2.09 -2.94
C VAL A 362 -15.10 0.88 -2.06
N TYR A 363 -13.90 0.30 -2.17
CA TYR A 363 -13.43 -0.86 -1.42
C TYR A 363 -12.12 -0.54 -0.73
N THR A 364 -11.90 -1.11 0.46
CA THR A 364 -10.58 -1.16 1.07
C THR A 364 -9.82 -2.34 0.50
N LEU A 365 -8.67 -2.07 -0.14
CA LEU A 365 -7.77 -3.11 -0.65
C LEU A 365 -6.79 -3.61 0.41
N SER A 366 -6.31 -2.72 1.27
CA SER A 366 -5.40 -3.04 2.37
C SER A 366 -5.34 -1.90 3.38
N GLY A 367 -4.91 -2.19 4.61
CA GLY A 367 -4.71 -1.16 5.64
C GLY A 367 -6.00 -0.84 6.38
N GLY A 368 -6.47 -1.75 7.24
CA GLY A 368 -7.80 -1.70 7.87
C GLY A 368 -8.04 -0.57 8.89
N GLY A 369 -7.69 0.68 8.60
CA GLY A 369 -7.94 1.84 9.45
C GLY A 369 -6.91 2.05 10.58
N ARG A 370 -5.89 1.20 10.67
CA ARG A 370 -4.93 1.18 11.77
C ARG A 370 -3.55 1.61 11.29
N THR A 371 -2.92 2.51 12.04
CA THR A 371 -1.52 2.87 11.83
C THR A 371 -0.59 1.72 12.20
N GLY A 372 0.48 1.52 11.44
CA GLY A 372 1.50 0.52 11.73
C GLY A 372 2.39 0.24 10.51
N HIS A 373 3.19 -0.83 10.58
CA HIS A 373 4.09 -1.27 9.51
C HIS A 373 4.11 -2.80 9.40
N GLN A 374 2.93 -3.42 9.42
CA GLN A 374 2.78 -4.87 9.43
C GLN A 374 2.50 -5.40 8.02
N ASN A 375 3.26 -6.39 7.55
CA ASN A 375 2.93 -7.18 6.35
C ASN A 375 1.75 -8.09 6.62
N GLY A 376 1.00 -8.48 5.59
CA GLY A 376 -0.14 -9.35 5.82
C GLY A 376 -1.18 -9.37 4.72
N SER A 377 -2.25 -10.11 4.98
CA SER A 377 -3.51 -9.94 4.27
C SER A 377 -4.03 -8.50 4.37
N ALA A 378 -4.96 -8.13 3.48
CA ALA A 378 -5.61 -6.83 3.45
C ALA A 378 -6.06 -6.29 4.83
N GLU A 379 -6.61 -7.16 5.69
CA GLU A 379 -7.16 -6.79 7.01
C GLU A 379 -6.09 -6.67 8.11
N GLN A 380 -5.00 -7.40 7.97
CA GLN A 380 -3.90 -7.44 8.94
C GLN A 380 -2.82 -6.41 8.64
N ALA A 381 -2.58 -6.15 7.36
CA ALA A 381 -1.57 -5.19 6.94
C ALA A 381 -1.89 -3.80 7.48
N THR A 382 -0.85 -3.08 7.88
CA THR A 382 -0.96 -1.71 8.38
C THR A 382 0.04 -0.81 7.67
N PHE A 383 -0.36 0.45 7.46
CA PHE A 383 0.46 1.51 6.88
C PHE A 383 0.59 2.68 7.86
N ARG A 384 1.53 3.58 7.62
CA ARG A 384 1.65 4.83 8.35
C ARG A 384 1.76 5.99 7.36
N GLU A 385 0.60 6.61 7.09
CA GLU A 385 0.43 7.66 6.09
C GLU A 385 0.94 7.24 4.72
N PRO A 386 0.24 6.31 4.03
CA PRO A 386 0.51 6.07 2.63
C PRO A 386 0.32 7.38 1.87
N MET A 387 1.37 7.81 1.17
CA MET A 387 1.43 9.12 0.52
C MET A 387 1.11 9.04 -0.96
N ASP A 388 1.46 7.93 -1.61
CA ASP A 388 1.20 7.73 -3.03
C ASP A 388 1.06 6.25 -3.39
N VAL A 389 0.43 5.99 -4.54
CA VAL A 389 0.28 4.67 -5.14
C VAL A 389 0.66 4.70 -6.63
N ALA A 390 1.23 3.59 -7.11
CA ALA A 390 1.44 3.38 -8.54
C ALA A 390 0.97 1.98 -8.93
N VAL A 391 0.23 1.88 -10.03
CA VAL A 391 -0.17 0.59 -10.62
C VAL A 391 0.88 0.18 -11.63
N LEU A 392 1.56 -0.93 -11.37
CA LEU A 392 2.58 -1.48 -12.25
C LEU A 392 1.94 -2.21 -13.44
N SER A 393 2.69 -2.40 -14.52
CA SER A 393 2.21 -3.06 -15.75
C SER A 393 1.73 -4.50 -15.52
N ASN A 394 2.20 -5.13 -14.45
CA ASN A 394 1.77 -6.46 -14.06
C ASN A 394 0.49 -6.46 -13.23
N GLY A 395 -0.10 -5.32 -12.83
CA GLY A 395 -1.27 -5.23 -11.96
C GLY A 395 -0.98 -5.13 -10.46
N THR A 396 0.29 -5.22 -10.04
CA THR A 396 0.70 -4.96 -8.65
C THR A 396 0.56 -3.47 -8.34
N ILE A 397 0.12 -3.15 -7.12
CA ILE A 397 0.05 -1.77 -6.64
C ILE A 397 1.26 -1.53 -5.74
N ALA A 398 2.12 -0.59 -6.11
CA ALA A 398 3.16 -0.06 -5.23
C ALA A 398 2.58 1.08 -4.38
N VAL A 399 3.04 1.20 -3.14
CA VAL A 399 2.61 2.20 -2.18
C VAL A 399 3.84 2.85 -1.54
N ALA A 400 3.90 4.18 -1.54
CA ALA A 400 4.87 4.91 -0.75
C ALA A 400 4.31 5.07 0.65
N ASP A 401 4.82 4.28 1.60
CA ASP A 401 4.40 4.30 2.99
C ASP A 401 5.28 5.30 3.75
N GLY A 402 4.91 6.57 3.65
CA GLY A 402 5.79 7.71 3.90
C GLY A 402 6.46 7.68 5.26
N PHE A 403 5.67 7.61 6.35
CA PHE A 403 6.25 7.60 7.70
C PHE A 403 7.01 6.32 8.04
N ASN A 404 6.74 5.23 7.32
CA ASN A 404 7.48 3.99 7.49
C ASN A 404 8.75 3.95 6.63
N ASN A 405 9.08 5.01 5.87
CA ASN A 405 10.27 5.09 5.04
C ASN A 405 10.44 3.88 4.09
N SER A 406 9.34 3.36 3.58
CA SER A 406 9.32 2.13 2.80
C SER A 406 8.40 2.25 1.58
N ILE A 407 8.72 1.45 0.57
CA ILE A 407 7.84 1.15 -0.55
C ILE A 407 7.29 -0.25 -0.33
N ARG A 408 5.96 -0.32 -0.28
CA ARG A 408 5.19 -1.54 -0.03
C ARG A 408 4.55 -2.00 -1.33
N LEU A 409 4.35 -3.30 -1.49
CA LEU A 409 3.63 -3.85 -2.64
C LEU A 409 2.36 -4.55 -2.18
N LEU A 410 1.24 -4.24 -2.83
CA LEU A 410 -0.02 -4.95 -2.73
C LEU A 410 -0.15 -5.83 -3.97
N ARG A 411 -0.19 -7.14 -3.74
CA ARG A 411 -0.37 -8.13 -4.79
C ARG A 411 -1.71 -8.79 -4.65
N ARG A 412 -2.43 -8.91 -5.77
CA ARG A 412 -3.69 -9.62 -5.80
C ARG A 412 -3.44 -11.12 -5.61
N TYR A 413 -4.07 -11.71 -4.63
CA TYR A 413 -4.08 -13.16 -4.47
C TYR A 413 -5.01 -13.76 -5.54
N THR A 414 -4.49 -14.76 -6.26
CA THR A 414 -5.23 -15.45 -7.33
C THR A 414 -5.24 -16.93 -7.06
N LEU A 415 -6.43 -17.53 -7.15
CA LEU A 415 -6.58 -18.97 -7.02
C LEU A 415 -5.90 -19.73 -8.17
N PRO A 416 -5.42 -20.96 -7.94
CA PRO A 416 -4.90 -21.84 -8.98
C PRO A 416 -5.87 -21.98 -10.17
N GLU A 417 -5.36 -22.04 -11.39
CA GLU A 417 -6.18 -22.15 -12.61
C GLU A 417 -7.10 -23.38 -12.58
N GLU A 418 -6.59 -24.51 -12.10
CA GLU A 418 -7.32 -25.77 -11.91
C GLU A 418 -8.51 -25.67 -10.94
N VAL A 419 -8.53 -24.66 -10.05
CA VAL A 419 -9.64 -24.38 -9.14
C VAL A 419 -10.63 -23.39 -9.78
N ARG A 420 -10.14 -22.41 -10.53
CA ARG A 420 -10.98 -21.39 -11.20
C ARG A 420 -11.70 -21.92 -12.44
N SER A 421 -11.09 -22.88 -13.13
CA SER A 421 -11.55 -23.46 -14.40
C SER A 421 -11.35 -24.99 -14.37
N PRO A 422 -12.12 -25.73 -13.56
CA PRO A 422 -11.97 -27.18 -13.47
C PRO A 422 -12.23 -27.84 -14.83
N SER A 423 -11.33 -28.73 -15.26
CA SER A 423 -11.52 -29.46 -16.53
C SER A 423 -12.84 -30.25 -16.49
N THR A 424 -13.56 -30.31 -17.62
CA THR A 424 -14.86 -30.97 -17.77
C THR A 424 -14.85 -32.50 -17.56
N ALA A 425 -13.71 -33.07 -17.17
CA ALA A 425 -13.48 -34.51 -17.08
C ALA A 425 -13.39 -35.06 -15.64
N SER A 426 -13.89 -34.36 -14.62
CA SER A 426 -14.00 -34.92 -13.26
C SER A 426 -15.47 -35.18 -12.89
N PRO A 427 -15.96 -36.41 -13.06
CA PRO A 427 -17.30 -36.79 -12.65
C PRO A 427 -17.32 -37.12 -11.15
N SER A 428 -17.67 -36.12 -10.32
CA SER A 428 -18.34 -36.27 -9.00
C SER A 428 -18.44 -34.98 -8.16
N ALA A 429 -18.13 -33.80 -8.69
CA ALA A 429 -17.85 -32.60 -7.88
C ALA A 429 -19.08 -31.80 -7.35
N GLN A 430 -20.13 -32.48 -6.86
CA GLN A 430 -21.20 -31.79 -6.10
C GLN A 430 -20.94 -31.78 -4.59
N ASP A 431 -20.15 -32.73 -4.07
CA ASP A 431 -19.89 -32.88 -2.63
C ASP A 431 -18.44 -32.57 -2.19
N THR A 432 -17.48 -32.47 -3.12
CA THR A 432 -16.05 -32.28 -2.76
C THR A 432 -15.72 -30.81 -2.48
N VAL A 433 -15.09 -30.53 -1.33
CA VAL A 433 -14.52 -29.22 -1.01
C VAL A 433 -13.13 -29.11 -1.62
N ASN A 434 -12.90 -28.09 -2.45
CA ASN A 434 -11.56 -27.79 -2.94
C ASN A 434 -10.73 -27.23 -1.80
N THR A 435 -9.45 -27.59 -1.73
CA THR A 435 -8.53 -27.00 -0.75
C THR A 435 -7.32 -26.41 -1.44
N VAL A 436 -6.94 -25.20 -1.02
CA VAL A 436 -5.80 -24.46 -1.56
C VAL A 436 -4.91 -24.04 -0.40
N HIS A 437 -3.61 -24.31 -0.51
CA HIS A 437 -2.59 -23.76 0.38
C HIS A 437 -1.74 -22.78 -0.41
N ASN A 438 -1.71 -21.52 0.03
CA ASN A 438 -1.10 -20.41 -0.69
C ASN A 438 -1.57 -20.40 -2.14
N ASP A 439 -0.74 -20.75 -3.12
CA ASP A 439 -1.05 -20.73 -4.55
C ASP A 439 -1.22 -22.11 -5.17
N ARG A 440 -1.37 -23.16 -4.36
CA ARG A 440 -1.43 -24.53 -4.86
C ARG A 440 -2.69 -25.22 -4.38
N ARG A 441 -3.39 -25.90 -5.31
CA ARG A 441 -4.40 -26.84 -4.90
C ARG A 441 -3.73 -27.96 -4.13
N VAL A 442 -4.37 -28.36 -3.05
CA VAL A 442 -3.98 -29.50 -2.25
C VAL A 442 -5.07 -30.55 -2.41
N ASP A 443 -4.67 -31.75 -2.78
CA ASP A 443 -5.53 -32.92 -2.76
C ASP A 443 -5.06 -33.86 -1.65
N THR A 444 -5.98 -34.23 -0.76
CA THR A 444 -5.72 -35.08 0.39
C THR A 444 -6.53 -36.37 0.29
N PRO A 445 -6.02 -37.53 0.77
CA PRO A 445 -6.74 -38.80 0.69
C PRO A 445 -8.12 -38.77 1.38
N VAL A 446 -8.21 -38.02 2.49
CA VAL A 446 -9.46 -37.65 3.15
C VAL A 446 -9.73 -36.21 2.75
N PRO A 447 -10.86 -35.87 2.12
CA PRO A 447 -11.12 -34.50 1.69
C PRO A 447 -11.52 -33.61 2.87
N ALA A 448 -11.38 -32.29 2.69
CA ALA A 448 -12.10 -31.34 3.52
C ALA A 448 -13.62 -31.49 3.30
N VAL A 449 -14.41 -31.15 4.31
CA VAL A 449 -15.88 -31.27 4.25
C VAL A 449 -16.56 -30.03 4.80
N ILE A 450 -17.80 -29.79 4.36
CA ILE A 450 -18.69 -28.80 5.00
C ILE A 450 -19.69 -29.55 5.89
N ARG A 451 -19.74 -29.19 7.17
CA ARG A 451 -20.74 -29.66 8.13
C ARG A 451 -21.32 -28.46 8.86
N ASN A 452 -22.64 -28.37 8.98
CA ASN A 452 -23.33 -27.24 9.64
C ASN A 452 -22.89 -25.86 9.12
N ASN A 453 -22.69 -25.74 7.79
CA ASN A 453 -22.20 -24.52 7.16
C ASN A 453 -20.82 -24.05 7.69
N ARG A 454 -19.97 -25.00 8.11
CA ARG A 454 -18.58 -24.79 8.53
C ARG A 454 -17.65 -25.76 7.82
N ALA A 455 -16.48 -25.25 7.44
CA ALA A 455 -15.46 -26.04 6.76
C ALA A 455 -14.59 -26.77 7.79
N PHE A 456 -14.32 -28.03 7.52
CA PHE A 456 -13.48 -28.90 8.32
C PHE A 456 -12.31 -29.41 7.52
N LEU A 457 -11.13 -29.41 8.13
CA LEU A 457 -9.88 -29.85 7.53
C LEU A 457 -9.36 -31.13 8.20
N PRO A 458 -8.92 -32.13 7.44
CA PRO A 458 -8.32 -33.34 7.99
C PRO A 458 -6.91 -33.05 8.52
N LEU A 459 -6.64 -33.39 9.79
CA LEU A 459 -5.39 -33.02 10.45
C LEU A 459 -4.14 -33.71 9.87
N GLU A 460 -4.16 -35.02 9.62
CA GLU A 460 -2.92 -35.72 9.25
C GLU A 460 -2.39 -35.35 7.85
N PRO A 461 -3.20 -35.30 6.78
CA PRO A 461 -2.69 -34.91 5.47
C PRO A 461 -2.07 -33.50 5.45
N TRP A 462 -2.58 -32.60 6.28
CA TRP A 462 -2.16 -31.20 6.36
C TRP A 462 -0.98 -30.96 7.30
N LYS A 463 -0.64 -31.93 8.16
CA LYS A 463 0.50 -31.89 9.07
C LYS A 463 1.81 -31.58 8.34
N LYS A 464 2.09 -32.27 7.24
CA LYS A 464 3.32 -32.09 6.46
C LYS A 464 3.30 -30.81 5.61
N ILE A 465 2.10 -30.37 5.20
CA ILE A 465 1.92 -29.23 4.31
C ILE A 465 2.12 -27.92 5.07
N ILE A 466 1.47 -27.79 6.23
CA ILE A 466 1.55 -26.60 7.08
C ILE A 466 2.74 -26.68 8.06
N GLY A 467 3.15 -27.88 8.45
CA GLY A 467 4.30 -28.07 9.36
C GLY A 467 3.95 -28.03 10.85
N TYR A 468 2.69 -28.27 11.24
CA TYR A 468 2.34 -28.50 12.65
C TYR A 468 2.66 -29.93 13.11
N GLY A 469 2.82 -30.13 14.41
CA GLY A 469 2.84 -31.43 15.07
C GLY A 469 1.43 -31.89 15.45
N VAL A 470 1.20 -33.21 15.38
CA VAL A 470 -0.03 -33.87 15.83
C VAL A 470 0.37 -35.03 16.74
N GLU A 471 -0.22 -35.07 17.92
CA GLU A 471 -0.02 -36.10 18.94
C GLU A 471 -1.40 -36.55 19.46
N GLU A 472 -1.73 -37.82 19.26
CA GLU A 472 -2.95 -38.43 19.83
C GLU A 472 -2.80 -38.55 21.35
N LEU A 473 -3.83 -38.16 22.08
CA LEU A 473 -3.88 -38.24 23.53
C LEU A 473 -4.95 -39.25 23.96
N GLU A 474 -4.90 -39.65 25.24
CA GLU A 474 -5.97 -40.43 25.85
C GLU A 474 -7.32 -39.70 25.81
N SER A 475 -8.40 -40.50 25.88
CA SER A 475 -9.79 -40.03 25.97
C SER A 475 -10.30 -39.27 24.74
N ASP A 476 -10.01 -39.76 23.52
CA ASP A 476 -10.48 -39.13 22.27
C ASP A 476 -10.08 -37.66 22.15
N ARG A 477 -8.82 -37.36 22.49
CA ARG A 477 -8.24 -36.02 22.38
C ARG A 477 -7.05 -36.02 21.45
N VAL A 478 -6.77 -34.87 20.85
CA VAL A 478 -5.59 -34.65 20.03
C VAL A 478 -4.93 -33.33 20.37
N LYS A 479 -3.61 -33.37 20.46
CA LYS A 479 -2.76 -32.21 20.66
C LYS A 479 -2.15 -31.80 19.33
N VAL A 480 -2.39 -30.55 18.95
CA VAL A 480 -1.83 -29.93 17.75
C VAL A 480 -0.85 -28.85 18.18
N THR A 481 0.39 -28.93 17.71
CA THR A 481 1.48 -28.01 18.09
C THR A 481 1.98 -27.26 16.88
N PHE A 482 1.99 -25.93 16.91
CA PHE A 482 2.54 -25.11 15.84
C PHE A 482 3.39 -23.99 16.42
N GLY A 483 4.70 -24.03 16.14
CA GLY A 483 5.66 -23.12 16.79
C GLY A 483 5.56 -23.19 18.32
N SER A 484 5.24 -22.06 18.93
CA SER A 484 4.99 -21.95 20.38
C SER A 484 3.51 -22.11 20.77
N SER A 485 2.60 -22.44 19.86
CA SER A 485 1.18 -22.63 20.19
C SER A 485 0.82 -24.11 20.29
N VAL A 486 0.04 -24.47 21.30
CA VAL A 486 -0.50 -25.82 21.50
C VAL A 486 -2.02 -25.73 21.62
N LEU A 487 -2.74 -26.47 20.79
CA LEU A 487 -4.17 -26.70 20.91
C LEU A 487 -4.41 -28.12 21.43
N ILE A 488 -5.32 -28.27 22.38
CA ILE A 488 -5.88 -29.55 22.77
C ILE A 488 -7.35 -29.57 22.35
N LEU A 489 -7.67 -30.55 21.52
CA LEU A 489 -8.98 -30.77 20.93
C LEU A 489 -9.56 -32.07 21.48
N GLU A 490 -10.87 -32.09 21.68
CA GLU A 490 -11.60 -33.26 22.16
C GLU A 490 -12.78 -33.55 21.24
N ARG A 491 -13.04 -34.84 20.98
CA ARG A 491 -14.03 -35.25 19.99
C ARG A 491 -15.42 -34.81 20.44
N ASP A 492 -16.18 -34.23 19.51
CA ASP A 492 -17.55 -33.78 19.74
C ASP A 492 -17.67 -32.67 20.82
N VAL A 493 -16.54 -32.06 21.21
CA VAL A 493 -16.47 -30.95 22.16
C VAL A 493 -15.94 -29.69 21.44
N PRO A 494 -16.72 -28.59 21.36
CA PRO A 494 -16.30 -27.38 20.67
C PRO A 494 -15.29 -26.54 21.46
N GLN A 495 -15.08 -26.83 22.74
CA GLN A 495 -14.10 -26.11 23.56
C GLN A 495 -12.69 -26.58 23.22
N VAL A 496 -11.83 -25.63 22.86
CA VAL A 496 -10.43 -25.84 22.51
C VAL A 496 -9.56 -25.17 23.56
N GLN A 497 -8.68 -25.96 24.18
CA GLN A 497 -7.71 -25.40 25.11
C GLN A 497 -6.47 -24.95 24.34
N ILE A 498 -6.05 -23.70 24.57
CA ILE A 498 -4.84 -23.12 23.99
C ILE A 498 -3.82 -22.91 25.09
N ALA A 499 -2.61 -23.41 24.87
CA ALA A 499 -1.44 -23.12 25.68
C ALA A 499 -0.34 -22.53 24.80
N LEU A 500 0.22 -21.39 25.21
CA LEU A 500 1.45 -20.86 24.63
C LEU A 500 2.63 -21.54 25.33
N ASN A 501 3.40 -22.30 24.56
CA ASN A 501 4.57 -23.09 24.94
C ASN A 501 5.55 -22.20 25.73
N GLY A 502 5.77 -22.55 27.00
CA GLY A 502 6.58 -21.78 27.95
C GLY A 502 5.79 -20.97 28.99
N THR A 503 4.45 -20.92 28.93
CA THR A 503 3.61 -20.29 29.98
C THR A 503 2.63 -21.28 30.60
N LYS A 504 2.36 -21.17 31.91
CA LYS A 504 1.29 -21.94 32.60
C LYS A 504 -0.12 -21.40 32.30
N ARG A 505 -0.26 -20.40 31.42
CA ARG A 505 -1.54 -19.78 31.10
C ARG A 505 -2.22 -20.59 30.00
N THR A 506 -3.36 -21.16 30.32
CA THR A 506 -4.27 -21.78 29.36
C THR A 506 -5.46 -20.85 29.10
N GLN A 507 -5.83 -20.69 27.84
CA GLN A 507 -7.07 -20.04 27.44
C GLN A 507 -8.00 -21.11 26.88
N THR A 508 -9.30 -21.01 27.16
CA THR A 508 -10.31 -21.84 26.48
C THR A 508 -10.98 -20.99 25.41
N LEU A 509 -10.97 -21.46 24.17
CA LEU A 509 -11.74 -20.89 23.07
C LEU A 509 -12.91 -21.81 22.75
N SER A 510 -14.07 -21.23 22.47
CA SER A 510 -15.17 -21.97 21.86
C SER A 510 -15.01 -21.93 20.35
N ALA A 511 -14.71 -23.07 19.74
CA ALA A 511 -14.87 -23.23 18.30
C ALA A 511 -16.36 -23.11 17.93
N GLU A 512 -16.62 -22.73 16.68
CA GLU A 512 -17.99 -22.63 16.16
C GLU A 512 -18.67 -24.00 16.06
N GLU A 513 -17.88 -25.06 15.89
CA GLU A 513 -18.33 -26.45 15.84
C GLU A 513 -17.27 -27.38 16.46
N ALA A 514 -17.70 -28.58 16.86
CA ALA A 514 -16.81 -29.57 17.46
C ALA A 514 -15.97 -30.33 16.41
N PRO A 515 -14.67 -30.62 16.69
CA PRO A 515 -13.89 -31.53 15.87
C PRO A 515 -14.45 -32.95 16.00
N PHE A 516 -14.33 -33.75 14.95
CA PHE A 516 -14.89 -35.10 14.91
C PHE A 516 -13.96 -36.07 14.17
N ARG A 517 -14.32 -37.35 14.17
CA ARG A 517 -13.63 -38.39 13.42
C ARG A 517 -14.43 -38.81 12.19
N GLN A 518 -13.76 -38.96 11.07
CA GLN A 518 -14.30 -39.62 9.88
C GLN A 518 -13.22 -40.56 9.33
N ASP A 519 -13.57 -41.82 9.09
CA ASP A 519 -12.64 -42.84 8.57
C ASP A 519 -11.34 -42.95 9.40
N GLY A 520 -11.47 -42.84 10.73
CA GLY A 520 -10.35 -42.89 11.67
C GLY A 520 -9.49 -41.62 11.70
N GLN A 521 -9.82 -40.58 10.95
CA GLN A 521 -9.04 -39.35 10.80
C GLN A 521 -9.71 -38.20 11.55
N TRP A 522 -8.92 -37.34 12.17
CA TRP A 522 -9.43 -36.12 12.80
C TRP A 522 -9.78 -35.07 11.76
N LEU A 523 -10.98 -34.53 11.85
CA LEU A 523 -11.40 -33.35 11.12
C LEU A 523 -11.66 -32.21 12.12
N ILE A 524 -11.01 -31.08 11.90
CA ILE A 524 -11.09 -29.93 12.79
C ILE A 524 -11.73 -28.74 12.08
N PRO A 525 -12.46 -27.87 12.79
CA PRO A 525 -12.92 -26.61 12.21
C PRO A 525 -11.76 -25.82 11.61
N ALA A 526 -11.81 -25.52 10.32
CA ALA A 526 -10.67 -24.92 9.61
C ALA A 526 -10.27 -23.55 10.18
N ARG A 527 -11.25 -22.77 10.70
CA ARG A 527 -11.04 -21.50 11.41
C ARG A 527 -10.08 -21.59 12.61
N LEU A 528 -9.91 -22.77 13.22
CA LEU A 528 -8.93 -22.93 14.30
C LEU A 528 -7.50 -22.67 13.82
N LEU A 529 -7.24 -22.88 12.52
CA LEU A 529 -5.95 -22.61 11.92
C LEU A 529 -5.61 -21.11 11.86
N ASP A 530 -6.60 -20.20 12.01
CA ASP A 530 -6.33 -18.77 12.17
C ASP A 530 -5.43 -18.49 13.40
N HIS A 531 -5.51 -19.35 14.43
CA HIS A 531 -4.68 -19.26 15.64
C HIS A 531 -3.26 -19.82 15.43
N PHE A 532 -3.00 -20.47 14.29
CA PHE A 532 -1.70 -21.00 13.91
C PHE A 532 -1.00 -20.12 12.87
N GLY A 533 -1.35 -18.85 12.77
CA GLY A 533 -0.71 -17.96 11.80
C GLY A 533 -1.00 -18.35 10.34
N LEU A 534 -2.20 -18.90 10.12
CA LEU A 534 -2.79 -19.02 8.79
C LEU A 534 -3.95 -18.03 8.67
N HIS A 535 -4.28 -17.65 7.45
CA HIS A 535 -5.48 -16.90 7.12
C HIS A 535 -6.41 -17.84 6.37
N VAL A 536 -7.50 -18.22 7.02
CA VAL A 536 -8.49 -19.13 6.46
C VAL A 536 -9.57 -18.35 5.73
N SER A 537 -9.90 -18.75 4.50
CA SER A 537 -10.93 -18.12 3.69
C SER A 537 -11.80 -19.14 2.96
N TRP A 538 -13.06 -18.79 2.74
CA TRP A 538 -14.01 -19.61 2.03
C TRP A 538 -14.47 -18.89 0.75
N VAL A 539 -14.46 -19.61 -0.38
CA VAL A 539 -14.98 -19.14 -1.68
C VAL A 539 -16.23 -19.97 -1.99
N PRO A 540 -17.43 -19.46 -1.69
CA PRO A 540 -18.67 -20.20 -1.86
C PRO A 540 -18.90 -20.66 -3.30
N GLU A 541 -18.61 -19.80 -4.27
CA GLU A 541 -18.90 -20.02 -5.70
C GLU A 541 -18.09 -21.19 -6.27
N LEU A 542 -16.92 -21.44 -5.70
CA LEU A 542 -16.00 -22.52 -6.11
C LEU A 542 -15.95 -23.67 -5.11
N ARG A 543 -16.71 -23.58 -4.00
CA ARG A 543 -16.63 -24.46 -2.83
C ARG A 543 -15.18 -24.70 -2.39
N THR A 544 -14.41 -23.63 -2.28
CA THR A 544 -12.96 -23.69 -2.01
C THR A 544 -12.63 -23.15 -0.63
N LEU A 545 -11.98 -23.99 0.18
CA LEU A 545 -11.28 -23.59 1.40
C LEU A 545 -9.85 -23.18 1.04
N VAL A 546 -9.50 -21.94 1.38
CA VAL A 546 -8.20 -21.34 1.10
C VAL A 546 -7.48 -21.12 2.42
N LEU A 547 -6.25 -21.63 2.51
CA LEU A 547 -5.36 -21.49 3.66
C LEU A 547 -4.13 -20.73 3.18
N ARG A 548 -3.86 -19.57 3.76
CA ARG A 548 -2.71 -18.73 3.38
C ARG A 548 -1.81 -18.51 4.59
N ASP A 549 -0.51 -18.55 4.40
CA ASP A 549 0.42 -18.25 5.49
C ASP A 549 0.31 -16.77 5.88
N THR A 550 0.33 -16.43 7.17
CA THR A 550 0.27 -15.02 7.62
C THR A 550 1.65 -14.40 7.85
N VAL A 551 2.71 -15.21 7.84
CA VAL A 551 4.08 -14.73 7.98
C VAL A 551 4.65 -14.48 6.59
N PHE A 552 4.56 -13.23 6.17
CA PHE A 552 5.15 -12.73 4.93
C PHE A 552 6.50 -12.07 5.24
N GLU A 553 7.41 -12.84 5.84
CA GLU A 553 8.77 -12.35 6.12
C GLU A 553 9.66 -12.56 4.90
N ARG A 554 10.46 -11.53 4.60
CA ARG A 554 11.65 -11.72 3.76
C ARG A 554 12.62 -12.58 4.57
N GLN A 555 12.96 -13.76 4.07
CA GLN A 555 14.14 -14.43 4.57
C GLN A 555 15.35 -13.75 3.93
N ASP A 556 16.10 -13.00 4.75
CA ASP A 556 17.40 -12.52 4.34
C ASP A 556 18.30 -13.72 4.02
N ALA A 557 19.01 -13.65 2.90
CA ALA A 557 19.98 -14.67 2.50
C ALA A 557 21.19 -14.77 3.45
N SER A 558 21.25 -13.95 4.50
CA SER A 558 22.22 -14.08 5.58
C SER A 558 21.62 -14.90 6.72
N GLY A 559 22.00 -16.17 6.79
CA GLY A 559 21.71 -17.07 7.91
C GLY A 559 22.40 -16.65 9.21
N GLU A 560 22.12 -15.46 9.73
CA GLU A 560 22.44 -15.07 11.10
C GLU A 560 21.16 -14.63 11.81
N ALA A 561 20.68 -15.52 12.68
CA ALA A 561 19.61 -15.24 13.61
C ALA A 561 19.98 -14.03 14.48
N ALA A 562 19.25 -12.93 14.33
CA ALA A 562 19.26 -11.85 15.31
C ALA A 562 18.52 -12.35 16.56
N GLY A 563 19.28 -12.78 17.57
CA GLY A 563 18.77 -13.00 18.91
C GLY A 563 18.18 -11.71 19.47
N ARG A 564 16.94 -11.79 19.96
CA ARG A 564 16.40 -10.91 20.99
C ARG A 564 16.23 -11.71 22.27
#